data_AF-A0A7V9H232-F1
#
_entry.id   AF-A0A7V9H232-F1
#
_cell.length_a   1.000
_cell.length_b   1.000
_cell.length_c   1.000
_cell.angle_alpha   90.00
_cell.angle_beta   90.00
_cell.angle_gamma   90.00
#
_symmetry.space_group_name_H-M   'P 1'
#
loop_
_entity.id
_entity.type
_entity.pdbx_description
1 polymer ?
#
loop_
_entity_poly.entity_id
_entity_poly.type
_entity_poly.pdbx_seq_one_letter_code
_entity_poly.pdbx_strand_id
1 'polypeptide(L)' 'GAQSERYRDLCVRLPADEDAAPVLLREVLAEGASRGWKLLSAVKEPGADVLLVTWDTSGSFAG' A
#
# COMPACT_ATOMS: atom_id res chain seq x y z
N GLY A 1 -19.25 15.53 11.25
CA GLY A 1 -18.73 14.15 11.37
C GLY A 1 -17.90 13.88 10.13
N ALA A 2 -16.58 13.79 10.27
CA ALA A 2 -15.72 13.42 9.16
C ALA A 2 -15.89 11.91 8.93
N GLN A 3 -16.46 11.54 7.80
CA GLN A 3 -16.51 10.16 7.36
C GLN A 3 -15.07 9.76 7.06
N SER A 4 -14.42 9.00 7.96
CA SER A 4 -13.09 8.47 7.70
C SER A 4 -13.12 7.72 6.39
N GLU A 5 -12.32 8.13 5.41
CA GLU A 5 -12.22 7.48 4.10
C GLU A 5 -11.83 6.02 4.31
N ARG A 6 -12.82 5.13 4.25
CA ARG A 6 -12.71 3.68 4.52
C ARG A 6 -11.64 3.01 3.66
N TYR A 7 -11.38 3.54 2.49
CA TYR A 7 -10.37 3.03 1.58
C TYR A 7 -9.34 4.10 1.30
N ARG A 8 -8.08 3.69 1.23
CA ARG A 8 -6.98 4.55 0.83
C ARG A 8 -6.19 3.91 -0.28
N ASP A 9 -6.13 4.60 -1.41
CA ASP A 9 -5.32 4.22 -2.55
C ASP A 9 -3.98 4.94 -2.52
N LEU A 10 -2.92 4.20 -2.85
CA LEU A 10 -1.55 4.69 -2.96
C LEU A 10 -1.00 4.29 -4.32
N CYS A 11 -0.34 5.24 -4.96
CA CYS A 11 0.43 5.03 -6.18
C CYS A 11 1.91 5.13 -5.81
N VAL A 12 2.61 4.01 -5.86
CA VAL A 12 4.02 3.91 -5.48
C VAL A 12 4.85 3.71 -6.73
N ARG A 13 5.80 4.61 -6.99
CA ARG A 13 6.75 4.42 -8.10
C ARG A 13 7.76 3.35 -7.71
N LEU A 14 7.86 2.31 -8.54
CA LEU A 14 8.84 1.26 -8.38
C LEU A 14 10.22 1.78 -8.81
N PRO A 15 11.30 1.38 -8.12
CA PRO A 15 12.65 1.67 -8.57
C PRO A 15 12.93 0.92 -9.87
N ALA A 16 13.79 1.50 -10.71
CA ALA A 16 14.28 0.84 -11.93
C ALA A 16 15.18 -0.37 -11.62
N ASP A 17 15.74 -0.40 -10.40
CA ASP A 17 16.50 -1.52 -9.87
C ASP A 17 15.54 -2.60 -9.35
N GLU A 18 15.56 -3.77 -10.01
CA GLU A 18 14.70 -4.90 -9.66
C GLU A 18 14.98 -5.46 -8.26
N ASP A 19 16.22 -5.34 -7.76
CA ASP A 19 16.58 -5.81 -6.42
C ASP A 19 16.05 -4.86 -5.32
N ALA A 20 15.79 -3.60 -5.66
CA ALA A 20 15.24 -2.60 -4.76
C ALA A 20 13.69 -2.66 -4.66
N ALA A 21 13.02 -3.22 -5.67
CA ALA A 21 11.55 -3.27 -5.70
C ALA A 21 10.93 -4.10 -4.54
N PRO A 22 11.46 -5.27 -4.16
CA PRO A 22 10.98 -6.01 -2.99
C PRO A 22 11.17 -5.26 -1.66
N VAL A 23 12.24 -4.46 -1.55
CA VAL A 23 12.53 -3.66 -0.35
C VAL A 23 11.48 -2.57 -0.20
N LEU A 24 11.23 -1.81 -1.27
CA LEU A 24 10.18 -0.80 -1.31
C LEU A 24 8.80 -1.39 -0.99
N LEU A 25 8.48 -2.57 -1.55
CA LEU A 25 7.21 -3.23 -1.27
C LEU A 25 7.08 -3.56 0.23
N ARG A 26 8.14 -4.08 0.86
CA ARG A 26 8.14 -4.36 2.31
C ARG A 26 7.93 -3.11 3.14
N GLU A 27 8.52 -1.98 2.75
CA GLU A 27 8.35 -0.70 3.44
C GLU A 27 6.91 -0.19 3.34
N VAL A 28 6.32 -0.22 2.14
CA VAL A 28 4.91 0.16 1.92
C VAL A 28 3.96 -0.71 2.75
N LEU A 29 4.23 -2.02 2.80
CA LEU A 29 3.43 -2.94 3.61
C LEU A 29 3.59 -2.68 5.11
N ALA A 30 4.81 -2.45 5.58
CA ALA A 30 5.10 -2.15 6.97
C ALA A 30 4.44 -0.82 7.41
N GLU A 31 4.42 0.19 6.54
CA GLU A 31 3.75 1.46 6.82
C GLU A 31 2.24 1.24 7.02
N GLY A 32 1.56 0.57 6.08
CA GLY A 32 0.13 0.29 6.20
C GLY A 32 -0.19 -0.52 7.46
N ALA A 33 0.60 -1.56 7.74
CA ALA A 33 0.45 -2.37 8.95
C ALA A 33 0.67 -1.56 10.25
N SER A 34 1.66 -0.67 10.28
CA SER A 34 1.93 0.21 11.44
C SER A 34 0.77 1.16 11.76
N ARG A 35 -0.08 1.45 10.76
CA ARG A 35 -1.30 2.26 10.88
C ARG A 35 -2.53 1.43 11.22
N GLY A 36 -2.37 0.11 11.39
CA GLY A 36 -3.46 -0.84 11.60
C GLY A 36 -4.26 -1.17 10.36
N TRP A 37 -3.88 -0.65 9.18
CA TRP A 37 -4.65 -0.84 7.96
C TRP A 37 -4.49 -2.24 7.39
N LYS A 38 -5.55 -2.71 6.71
CA LYS A 38 -5.54 -4.01 6.03
C LYS A 38 -5.30 -3.82 4.55
N LEU A 39 -4.31 -4.52 4.01
CA LEU A 39 -4.08 -4.53 2.56
C LEU A 39 -5.24 -5.26 1.86
N LEU A 40 -5.85 -4.60 0.87
CA LEU A 40 -6.87 -5.22 0.01
C LEU A 40 -6.29 -5.66 -1.33
N SER A 41 -5.42 -4.83 -1.92
CA SER A 41 -4.89 -5.04 -3.27
C SER A 41 -3.51 -4.42 -3.41
N ALA A 42 -2.64 -5.08 -4.17
CA ALA A 42 -1.37 -4.53 -4.65
C ALA A 42 -1.14 -5.04 -6.08
N VAL A 43 -1.15 -4.14 -7.07
CA VAL A 43 -1.09 -4.48 -8.50
C VAL A 43 -0.04 -3.62 -9.19
N LYS A 44 0.86 -4.25 -9.96
CA LYS A 44 1.80 -3.54 -10.82
C LYS A 44 1.07 -3.11 -12.10
N GLU A 45 1.14 -1.82 -12.42
CA GLU A 45 0.54 -1.29 -13.64
C GLU A 45 1.29 -1.79 -14.88
N PRO A 46 0.60 -2.39 -15.87
CA PRO A 46 1.23 -2.83 -17.10
C PRO A 46 1.89 -1.66 -17.84
N GLY A 47 3.17 -1.81 -18.19
CA GLY A 47 3.91 -0.78 -18.93
C GLY A 47 4.31 0.45 -18.13
N ALA A 48 4.11 0.45 -16.81
CA ALA A 48 4.57 1.50 -15.91
C ALA A 48 5.35 0.92 -14.72
N ASP A 49 6.37 1.64 -14.26
CA ASP A 49 7.08 1.32 -13.01
C ASP A 49 6.30 1.87 -11.82
N VAL A 50 5.06 1.41 -11.69
CA VAL A 50 4.11 1.85 -10.68
C VAL A 50 3.40 0.65 -10.07
N LEU A 51 3.25 0.69 -8.75
CA LEU A 51 2.44 -0.21 -7.96
C LEU A 51 1.25 0.56 -7.39
N LEU A 52 0.04 0.10 -7.71
CA LEU A 52 -1.20 0.57 -7.11
C LEU A 52 -1.52 -0.28 -5.88
N VAL A 53 -1.73 0.37 -4.75
CA VAL A 53 -1.96 -0.29 -3.46
C VAL A 53 -3.23 0.27 -2.83
N THR A 54 -4.17 -0.61 -2.50
CA THR A 54 -5.43 -0.23 -1.83
C THR A 54 -5.47 -0.81 -0.42
N TRP A 55 -5.76 0.05 0.54
CA TRP A 55 -5.89 -0.27 1.96
C TRP A 55 -7.33 -0.09 2.44
N ASP A 56 -7.78 -0.97 3.32
CA ASP A 56 -8.93 -0.72 4.19
C ASP A 56 -8.43 -0.07 5.49
N THR A 57 -8.90 1.15 5.74
CA THR A 57 -8.54 1.98 6.90
C THR A 57 -9.56 1.89 8.04
N SER A 58 -10.68 1.18 7.81
CA SER A 58 -11.81 1.13 8.75
C SER A 58 -11.59 0.20 9.95
N GLY A 59 -10.54 -0.61 9.92
CA GLY A 59 -10.19 -1.51 11.01
C GLY A 59 -8.89 -1.08 11.67
N SER A 60 -8.92 -0.81 12.97
CA SER A 60 -7.76 -1.01 13.81
C SER A 60 -7.57 -2.52 13.99
N PHE A 61 -6.46 -3.08 13.53
CA PHE A 61 -6.09 -4.44 13.91
C PHE A 61 -5.75 -4.42 15.42
N ALA A 62 -6.72 -4.80 16.26
CA ALA A 62 -6.46 -5.14 17.65
C ALA A 62 -5.77 -6.52 17.64
N GLY A 63 -4.44 -6.50 17.53
CA GLY A 63 -3.59 -7.65 17.87
C GLY A 63 -3.52 -7.82 19.37
#